data_AF-A0A7Y0N1Q6-F1
#
_entry.id   AF-A0A7Y0N1Q6-F1
#
_cell.length_a   1.000
_cell.length_b   1.000
_cell.length_c   1.000
_cell.angle_alpha   90.00
_cell.angle_beta   90.00
_cell.angle_gamma   90.00
#
_symmetry.space_group_name_H-M   'P 1'
#
loop_
_entity.id
_entity.type
_entity.pdbx_description
1 polymer ?
#
loop_
_entity_poly.entity_id
_entity_poly.type
_entity_poly.pdbx_seq_one_letter_code
_entity_poly.pdbx_strand_id
1 'polypeptide(L)'
;MTFRTLWLISLLLLTGCSDYQWGWYVLDPSTEQGITNLKFLVAGFNDTIQVSLLSMCFAMTLGLLIALPALSRSPTLKWMNRIYVEVIRSIPVLVLLLWVYYGMPTLLDVSLNHFWAGVIALTIAESALMAEVFRGGIQAINRGQHEA
;
A
#
# COMPACT_ATOMS: atom_id res chain seq x y z
N MET A 1 -22.61 -48.18 1.02
CA MET A 1 -22.38 -46.72 0.87
C MET A 1 -21.30 -46.31 1.86
N THR A 2 -20.17 -45.83 1.36
CA THR A 2 -18.96 -45.55 2.16
C THR A 2 -19.11 -44.29 3.03
N PHE A 3 -18.50 -44.27 4.21
CA PHE A 3 -18.50 -43.15 5.15
C PHE A 3 -18.08 -41.81 4.50
N ARG A 4 -17.18 -41.85 3.51
CA ARG A 4 -16.74 -40.70 2.70
C ARG A 4 -17.86 -40.04 1.89
N THR A 5 -18.77 -40.84 1.33
CA THR A 5 -19.92 -40.35 0.56
C THR A 5 -20.99 -39.74 1.46
N LEU A 6 -21.15 -40.23 2.70
CA LEU A 6 -22.04 -39.63 3.70
C LEU A 6 -21.54 -38.26 4.18
N TRP A 7 -20.22 -38.09 4.34
CA TRP A 7 -19.61 -36.80 4.73
C TRP A 7 -19.75 -35.74 3.63
N LEU A 8 -19.56 -36.12 2.36
CA LEU A 8 -19.74 -35.20 1.22
C LEU A 8 -21.21 -34.78 1.03
N ILE A 9 -22.17 -35.67 1.27
CA ILE A 9 -23.60 -35.35 1.21
C ILE A 9 -24.01 -34.48 2.41
N SER A 10 -23.42 -34.69 3.59
CA SER A 10 -23.60 -33.83 4.77
C SER A 10 -23.10 -32.40 4.55
N LEU A 11 -22.01 -32.18 3.82
CA LEU A 11 -21.52 -30.85 3.46
C LEU A 11 -22.46 -30.11 2.49
N LEU A 12 -23.12 -30.83 1.58
CA LEU A 12 -24.11 -30.26 0.67
C LEU A 12 -25.44 -29.93 1.38
N LEU A 13 -25.78 -30.65 2.45
CA LEU A 13 -26.93 -30.38 3.31
C LEU A 13 -26.67 -29.32 4.40
N LEU A 14 -25.42 -28.83 4.51
CA LEU A 14 -25.02 -27.72 5.38
C LEU A 14 -25.15 -26.33 4.72
N THR A 15 -25.74 -26.23 3.51
CA THR A 15 -26.24 -24.94 3.00
C THR A 15 -27.40 -24.52 3.91
N GLY A 16 -27.07 -23.76 4.95
CA GLY A 16 -27.97 -23.45 6.04
C GLY A 16 -29.29 -22.83 5.58
N CYS A 17 -30.35 -23.11 6.34
CA CYS A 17 -31.59 -22.33 6.34
C CYS A 17 -31.29 -20.90 6.80
N SER A 18 -30.78 -20.07 5.89
CA SER A 18 -30.58 -18.66 6.10
C SER A 18 -31.40 -17.92 5.07
N ASP A 19 -32.37 -17.12 5.51
CA ASP A 19 -33.10 -16.12 4.71
C ASP A 19 -32.16 -14.98 4.25
N TYR A 20 -30.92 -15.31 3.89
CA TYR A 20 -29.92 -14.38 3.39
C TYR A 20 -30.26 -14.05 1.94
N GLN A 21 -31.08 -13.03 1.75
CA GLN A 21 -31.10 -12.32 0.49
C GLN A 21 -29.73 -11.68 0.32
N TRP A 22 -28.95 -12.17 -0.64
CA TRP A 22 -27.58 -11.76 -0.94
C TRP A 22 -27.40 -10.27 -1.32
N GLY A 23 -28.39 -9.41 -1.10
CA GLY A 23 -28.28 -7.97 -1.26
C GLY A 23 -27.92 -7.51 -2.68
N TRP A 24 -27.98 -8.40 -3.68
CA TRP A 24 -27.55 -8.12 -5.05
C TRP A 24 -28.29 -6.94 -5.68
N TYR A 25 -29.49 -6.62 -5.19
CA TYR A 25 -30.25 -5.44 -5.60
C TYR A 25 -29.46 -4.13 -5.40
N VAL A 26 -28.52 -4.08 -4.45
CA VAL A 26 -27.66 -2.92 -4.19
C VAL A 26 -26.72 -2.63 -5.36
N LEU A 27 -26.41 -3.62 -6.19
CA LEU A 27 -25.56 -3.49 -7.38
C LEU A 27 -26.34 -3.68 -8.70
N ASP A 28 -27.65 -3.83 -8.64
CA ASP A 28 -28.48 -4.11 -9.82
C ASP A 28 -28.56 -2.87 -10.73
N PRO A 29 -28.02 -2.93 -11.97
CA PRO A 29 -28.01 -1.80 -12.89
C PRO A 29 -29.41 -1.42 -13.40
N SER A 30 -30.42 -2.25 -13.18
CA SER A 30 -31.82 -1.90 -13.50
C SER A 30 -32.43 -0.90 -12.51
N THR A 31 -31.81 -0.72 -11.33
CA THR A 31 -32.25 0.22 -10.30
C THR A 31 -31.38 1.49 -10.31
N GLU A 32 -31.96 2.67 -10.02
CA GLU A 32 -31.18 3.92 -9.93
C GLU A 32 -30.10 3.86 -8.82
N GLN A 33 -30.44 3.21 -7.70
CA GLN A 33 -29.50 3.01 -6.59
C GLN A 33 -28.32 2.13 -7.01
N GLY A 34 -28.57 1.02 -7.72
CA GLY A 34 -27.51 0.13 -8.19
C GLY A 34 -26.55 0.80 -9.16
N ILE A 35 -27.06 1.60 -10.11
CA ILE A 35 -26.20 2.41 -11.00
C ILE A 35 -25.31 3.36 -10.20
N THR A 36 -25.86 4.01 -9.17
CA THR A 36 -25.11 4.96 -8.33
C THR A 36 -24.00 4.26 -7.56
N ASN A 37 -24.28 3.10 -6.98
CA ASN A 37 -23.28 2.29 -6.27
C ASN A 37 -22.19 1.78 -7.19
N LEU A 38 -22.55 1.30 -8.39
CA LEU A 38 -21.58 0.89 -9.40
C LEU A 38 -20.65 2.05 -9.81
N LYS A 39 -21.21 3.25 -10.05
CA LYS A 39 -20.41 4.45 -10.35
C LYS A 39 -19.48 4.81 -9.19
N PHE A 40 -19.95 4.74 -7.95
CA PHE A 40 -19.13 4.98 -6.76
C PHE A 40 -17.97 3.99 -6.65
N LEU A 41 -18.22 2.71 -6.86
CA LEU A 41 -17.18 1.67 -6.83
C LEU A 41 -16.15 1.85 -7.95
N VAL A 42 -16.59 2.16 -9.17
CA VAL A 42 -15.70 2.45 -10.30
C VAL A 42 -14.86 3.70 -10.03
N ALA A 43 -15.45 4.74 -9.45
CA ALA A 43 -14.71 5.95 -9.06
C ALA A 43 -13.63 5.62 -8.00
N GLY A 44 -13.99 4.90 -6.93
CA GLY A 44 -13.03 4.47 -5.91
C GLY A 44 -11.93 3.54 -6.45
N PHE A 45 -12.26 2.68 -7.41
CA PHE A 45 -11.28 1.86 -8.12
C PHE A 45 -10.29 2.72 -8.91
N ASN A 46 -10.78 3.72 -9.65
CA ASN A 46 -9.92 4.66 -10.37
C ASN A 46 -9.02 5.44 -9.41
N ASP A 47 -9.56 5.92 -8.28
CA ASP A 47 -8.77 6.63 -7.27
C ASP A 47 -7.68 5.74 -6.67
N THR A 48 -7.99 4.45 -6.43
CA THR A 48 -7.02 3.47 -5.94
C THR A 48 -5.86 3.31 -6.92
N ILE A 49 -6.15 3.15 -8.22
CA ILE A 49 -5.09 3.07 -9.25
C ILE A 49 -4.23 4.33 -9.25
N GLN A 50 -4.85 5.51 -9.22
CA GLN A 50 -4.12 6.78 -9.25
C GLN A 50 -3.22 6.95 -8.02
N VAL A 51 -3.74 6.69 -6.82
CA VAL A 51 -2.97 6.75 -5.58
C VAL A 51 -1.82 5.74 -5.60
N SER A 52 -2.07 4.51 -6.05
CA SER A 52 -1.03 3.47 -6.15
C SER A 52 0.08 3.84 -7.11
N LEU A 53 -0.25 4.30 -8.33
CA LEU A 53 0.75 4.66 -9.34
C LEU A 53 1.58 5.87 -8.91
N LEU A 54 0.93 6.92 -8.40
CA LEU A 54 1.64 8.13 -7.96
C LEU A 54 2.53 7.83 -6.75
N SER A 55 2.00 7.15 -5.72
CA SER A 55 2.80 6.81 -4.54
C SER A 55 3.97 5.88 -4.89
N MET A 56 3.78 4.91 -5.78
CA MET A 56 4.85 4.05 -6.27
C MET A 56 5.94 4.85 -7.00
N CYS A 57 5.58 5.72 -7.95
CA CYS A 57 6.54 6.55 -8.68
C CYS A 57 7.37 7.45 -7.74
N PHE A 58 6.70 8.11 -6.78
CA PHE A 58 7.39 8.97 -5.83
C PHE A 58 8.20 8.16 -4.81
N ALA A 59 7.72 7.03 -4.32
CA ALA A 59 8.46 6.15 -3.43
C ALA A 59 9.71 5.57 -4.09
N MET A 60 9.64 5.21 -5.38
CA MET A 60 10.79 4.82 -6.19
C MET A 60 11.83 5.93 -6.27
N THR A 61 11.40 7.14 -6.59
CA THR A 61 12.32 8.28 -6.70
C THR A 61 12.96 8.61 -5.36
N LEU A 62 12.15 8.76 -4.31
CA LEU A 62 12.61 9.09 -2.97
C LEU A 62 13.49 7.97 -2.38
N GLY A 63 13.05 6.72 -2.51
CA GLY A 63 13.78 5.54 -2.05
C GLY A 63 15.14 5.40 -2.71
N LEU A 64 15.26 5.72 -4.01
CA LEU A 64 16.55 5.75 -4.69
C LEU A 64 17.46 6.82 -4.09
N LEU A 65 16.96 8.05 -3.90
CA LEU A 65 17.74 9.12 -3.28
C LEU A 65 18.22 8.77 -1.87
N ILE A 66 17.38 8.09 -1.08
CA ILE A 66 17.72 7.62 0.26
C ILE A 66 18.73 6.47 0.22
N ALA A 67 18.68 5.59 -0.79
CA ALA A 67 19.60 4.47 -0.93
C ALA A 67 21.03 4.90 -1.27
N LEU A 68 21.22 5.99 -2.04
CA LEU A 68 22.53 6.45 -2.49
C LEU A 68 23.54 6.70 -1.33
N PRO A 69 23.19 7.42 -0.24
CA PRO A 69 24.06 7.57 0.93
C PRO A 69 24.59 6.26 1.53
N ALA A 70 23.82 5.16 1.42
CA ALA A 70 24.23 3.85 1.95
C ALA A 70 25.45 3.25 1.23
N LEU A 71 25.69 3.67 -0.02
CA LEU A 71 26.80 3.20 -0.87
C LEU A 71 28.08 4.02 -0.66
N SER A 72 27.98 5.17 0.00
CA SER A 72 29.14 6.04 0.27
C SER A 72 30.17 5.34 1.16
N ARG A 73 31.44 5.76 1.10
CA ARG A 73 32.47 5.34 2.06
C ARG A 73 32.29 6.03 3.43
N SER A 74 31.65 7.19 3.46
CA SER A 74 31.47 7.98 4.68
C SER A 74 30.54 7.28 5.69
N PRO A 75 30.96 7.09 6.96
CA PRO A 75 30.12 6.47 7.97
C PRO A 75 28.88 7.31 8.29
N THR A 76 28.97 8.64 8.19
CA THR A 76 27.86 9.57 8.47
C THR A 76 26.71 9.37 7.47
N LEU A 77 27.03 9.25 6.18
CA LEU A 77 26.02 9.06 5.13
C LEU A 77 25.31 7.71 5.24
N LYS A 78 26.04 6.65 5.62
CA LYS A 78 25.45 5.34 5.92
C LYS A 78 24.50 5.41 7.12
N TRP A 79 24.88 6.16 8.15
CA TRP A 79 24.04 6.36 9.34
C TRP A 79 22.75 7.12 9.03
N MET A 80 22.81 8.15 8.18
CA MET A 80 21.61 8.89 7.74
C MET A 80 20.60 7.97 7.05
N ASN A 81 21.07 7.12 6.11
CA ASN A 81 20.22 6.13 5.46
C ASN A 81 19.59 5.16 6.47
N ARG A 82 20.40 4.61 7.39
CA ARG A 82 19.91 3.66 8.40
C ARG A 82 18.85 4.26 9.31
N ILE A 83 19.10 5.45 9.86
CA ILE A 83 18.14 6.14 10.74
C ILE A 83 16.84 6.37 10.00
N TYR A 84 16.88 6.90 8.77
CA TYR A 84 15.68 7.14 8.00
C TYR A 84 14.88 5.84 7.81
N VAL A 85 15.53 4.78 7.30
CA VAL A 85 14.87 3.52 6.97
C VAL A 85 14.30 2.85 8.23
N GLU A 86 15.07 2.80 9.32
CA GLU A 86 14.64 2.19 10.59
C GLU A 86 13.48 2.95 11.23
N VAL A 87 13.54 4.29 11.27
CA VAL A 87 12.48 5.11 11.85
C VAL A 87 11.19 4.98 11.04
N ILE A 88 11.25 5.18 9.72
CA ILE A 88 10.04 5.16 8.89
C ILE A 88 9.38 3.79 8.89
N ARG A 89 10.14 2.69 8.84
CA ARG A 89 9.59 1.32 8.91
C ARG A 89 9.02 0.97 10.28
N SER A 90 9.44 1.66 11.34
CA SER A 90 8.90 1.48 12.69
C SER A 90 7.58 2.20 12.90
N ILE A 91 7.20 3.12 12.02
CA ILE A 91 5.95 3.87 12.11
C ILE A 91 4.85 3.13 11.33
N PRO A 92 3.70 2.80 11.95
CA PRO A 92 2.57 2.24 11.20
C PRO A 92 2.08 3.21 10.13
N VAL A 93 1.82 2.71 8.91
CA VAL A 93 1.36 3.55 7.78
C VAL A 93 0.12 4.38 8.12
N LEU A 94 -0.79 3.83 8.92
CA LEU A 94 -1.98 4.54 9.40
C LEU A 94 -1.61 5.78 10.23
N VAL A 95 -0.62 5.66 11.13
CA VAL A 95 -0.15 6.79 11.95
C VAL A 95 0.46 7.86 11.06
N LEU A 96 1.22 7.45 10.03
CA LEU A 96 1.80 8.39 9.08
C LEU A 96 0.71 9.15 8.29
N LEU A 97 -0.34 8.45 7.86
CA LEU A 97 -1.48 9.06 7.18
C LEU A 97 -2.21 10.06 8.09
N LEU A 98 -2.43 9.72 9.35
CA LEU A 98 -3.03 10.64 10.33
C LEU A 98 -2.15 11.89 10.56
N TRP A 99 -0.83 11.72 10.64
CA TRP A 99 0.10 12.86 10.75
C TRP A 99 0.06 13.78 9.53
N VAL A 100 0.03 13.21 8.33
CA VAL A 100 -0.06 14.01 7.09
C VAL A 100 -1.41 14.70 6.98
N TYR A 101 -2.51 14.01 7.28
CA TYR A 101 -3.85 14.57 7.08
C TYR A 101 -4.28 15.54 8.20
N TYR A 102 -4.01 15.21 9.46
CA TYR A 102 -4.41 16.02 10.61
C TYR A 102 -3.27 16.83 11.22
N GLY A 103 -2.04 16.30 11.22
CA GLY A 103 -0.90 16.95 11.86
C GLY A 103 -0.30 18.10 11.05
N MET A 104 -0.16 17.97 9.73
CA MET A 104 0.36 19.04 8.87
C MET A 104 -0.46 20.34 8.94
N PRO A 105 -1.80 20.33 8.88
CA PRO A 105 -2.59 21.55 9.04
C PRO A 105 -2.33 22.22 10.39
N THR A 106 -2.22 21.46 11.48
CA THR A 106 -2.02 22.02 12.82
C THR A 106 -0.61 22.59 13.04
N LEU A 107 0.42 21.97 12.45
CA LEU A 107 1.81 22.36 12.68
C LEU A 107 2.34 23.36 11.65
N LEU A 108 1.89 23.25 10.40
CA LEU A 108 2.45 23.97 9.26
C LEU A 108 1.42 24.82 8.51
N ASP A 109 0.16 24.81 8.93
CA ASP A 109 -0.97 25.47 8.24
C ASP A 109 -1.16 25.03 6.78
N VAL A 110 -0.71 23.82 6.47
CA VAL A 110 -0.87 23.20 5.14
C VAL A 110 -1.98 22.16 5.20
N SER A 111 -3.10 22.46 4.54
CA SER A 111 -4.23 21.54 4.41
C SER A 111 -4.18 20.76 3.09
N LEU A 112 -4.27 19.43 3.19
CA LEU A 112 -4.29 18.52 2.06
C LEU A 112 -5.64 17.83 1.97
N ASN A 113 -6.10 17.56 0.75
CA ASN A 113 -7.25 16.68 0.58
C ASN A 113 -6.85 15.21 0.87
N HIS A 114 -7.85 14.35 1.08
CA HIS A 114 -7.62 12.94 1.42
C HIS A 114 -6.77 12.19 0.39
N PHE A 115 -6.91 12.55 -0.89
CA PHE A 115 -6.15 11.95 -2.00
C PHE A 115 -4.65 12.21 -1.83
N TRP A 116 -4.24 13.47 -1.69
CA TRP A 116 -2.82 13.83 -1.55
C TRP A 116 -2.23 13.39 -0.22
N ALA A 117 -3.02 13.40 0.86
CA ALA A 117 -2.58 12.86 2.13
C ALA A 117 -2.25 11.37 2.04
N GLY A 118 -3.10 10.59 1.35
CA GLY A 118 -2.82 9.17 1.05
C GLY A 118 -1.57 8.98 0.19
N VAL A 119 -1.41 9.74 -0.89
CA VAL A 119 -0.24 9.67 -1.77
C VAL A 119 1.05 9.95 -1.00
N ILE A 120 1.10 11.02 -0.20
CA ILE A 120 2.30 11.41 0.55
C ILE A 120 2.62 10.40 1.65
N ALA A 121 1.62 9.96 2.41
CA ALA A 121 1.83 8.99 3.48
C ALA A 121 2.36 7.65 2.93
N LEU A 122 1.76 7.14 1.86
CA LEU A 122 2.24 5.92 1.19
C LEU A 122 3.63 6.12 0.59
N THR A 123 3.89 7.27 -0.05
CA THR A 123 5.21 7.59 -0.62
C THR A 123 6.31 7.50 0.43
N ILE A 124 6.12 8.12 1.59
CA ILE A 124 7.13 8.13 2.65
C ILE A 124 7.32 6.71 3.19
N ALA A 125 6.23 6.00 3.53
CA ALA A 125 6.30 4.65 4.06
C ALA A 125 7.01 3.67 3.11
N GLU A 126 6.60 3.66 1.84
CA GLU A 126 7.16 2.76 0.81
C GLU A 126 8.58 3.15 0.39
N SER A 127 8.96 4.42 0.48
CA SER A 127 10.32 4.86 0.12
C SER A 127 11.40 4.21 0.98
N ALA A 128 11.11 3.90 2.25
CA ALA A 128 12.04 3.21 3.13
C ALA A 128 12.27 1.75 2.71
N LEU A 129 11.20 1.04 2.32
CA LEU A 129 11.29 -0.32 1.76
C LEU A 129 12.03 -0.29 0.42
N MET A 130 11.70 0.66 -0.44
CA MET A 130 12.32 0.82 -1.73
C MET A 130 13.82 1.14 -1.65
N ALA A 131 14.24 1.93 -0.65
CA ALA A 131 15.65 2.19 -0.39
C ALA A 131 16.42 0.90 -0.08
N GLU A 132 15.82 -0.05 0.64
CA GLU A 132 16.42 -1.37 0.89
C GLU A 132 16.44 -2.25 -0.34
N VAL A 133 15.39 -2.22 -1.18
CA VAL A 133 15.35 -2.94 -2.46
C VAL A 133 16.48 -2.46 -3.37
N PHE A 134 16.66 -1.15 -3.52
CA PHE A 134 17.78 -0.61 -4.30
C PHE A 134 19.14 -1.00 -3.72
N ARG A 135 19.31 -0.86 -2.40
CA ARG A 135 20.56 -1.27 -1.74
C ARG A 135 20.85 -2.75 -1.94
N GLY A 136 19.85 -3.62 -1.81
CA GLY A 136 19.95 -5.05 -2.04
C GLY A 136 20.28 -5.39 -3.49
N GLY A 137 19.61 -4.72 -4.43
CA GLY A 137 19.85 -4.87 -5.86
C GLY A 137 21.26 -4.47 -6.28
N ILE A 138 21.78 -3.36 -5.75
CA ILE A 138 23.15 -2.89 -6.04
C ILE A 138 24.18 -3.84 -5.42
N GLN A 139 23.97 -4.30 -4.19
CA GLN A 139 24.89 -5.22 -3.52
C GLN A 139 24.89 -6.63 -4.11
N ALA A 140 23.86 -7.01 -4.87
CA ALA A 140 23.81 -8.30 -5.55
C ALA A 140 24.77 -8.39 -6.75
N ILE A 141 25.29 -7.25 -7.25
CA ILE A 141 26.24 -7.22 -8.36
C ILE A 141 27.62 -7.67 -7.88
N ASN A 142 28.26 -8.57 -8.64
CA ASN A 142 29.59 -9.07 -8.31
C ASN A 142 30.64 -7.94 -8.33
N ARG A 143 31.54 -7.94 -7.35
CA ARG A 143 32.63 -6.95 -7.22
C ARG A 143 33.49 -6.83 -8.48
N GLY A 144 33.73 -7.92 -9.19
CA GLY A 144 34.49 -7.90 -10.45
C GLY A 144 33.85 -7.03 -11.55
N GLN A 145 32.54 -6.76 -11.49
CA GLN A 145 31.84 -5.84 -12.41
C GLN A 145 31.92 -4.38 -11.97
N HIS A 146 32.27 -4.11 -10.70
CA HIS A 146 32.51 -2.75 -10.20
C HIS A 146 33.94 -2.27 -10.47
N GLU A 147 34.87 -3.19 -10.71
CA GLU A 147 36.32 -2.93 -10.84
C GLU A 147 36.83 -2.98 -12.28
N ALA A 148 36.06 -3.55 -13.22
CA ALA A 148 36.38 -3.62 -14.66
C ALA A 148 36.12 -2.30 -15.38
#